data_AF-A0A7V4NYW7-F1
#
_entry.id   AF-A0A7V4NYW7-F1
#
_cell.length_a   1.000
_cell.length_b   1.000
_cell.length_c   1.000
_cell.angle_alpha   90.00
_cell.angle_beta   90.00
_cell.angle_gamma   90.00
#
_symmetry.space_group_name_H-M   'P 1'
#
loop_
_entity.id
_entity.type
_entity.pdbx_description
1 polymer ?
#
loop_
_entity_poly.entity_id
_entity_poly.type
_entity_poly.pdbx_seq_one_letter_code
_entity_poly.pdbx_strand_id
1 'polypeptide(L)' 'MTIEFQAIDFETAHEAIQWTEADGRGVAILLDGPKVVSQADADRLEAAGVEFAYLHDHEMPDGSHRIVTVPVN' A
#
# COMPACT_ATOMS: atom_id res chain seq x y z
N MET A 1 17.55 5.26 -12.65
CA MET A 1 17.86 5.11 -11.23
C MET A 1 17.12 3.87 -10.76
N THR A 2 17.80 2.92 -10.13
CA THR A 2 17.16 1.70 -9.61
C THR A 2 16.97 1.88 -8.11
N ILE A 3 15.76 1.68 -7.61
CA ILE A 3 15.46 1.76 -6.18
C ILE A 3 15.25 0.33 -5.68
N GLU A 4 16.07 -0.09 -4.73
CA GLU A 4 15.93 -1.37 -4.05
C GLU A 4 15.20 -1.15 -2.73
N PHE A 5 14.12 -1.91 -2.51
CA PHE A 5 13.31 -1.90 -1.31
C PHE A 5 12.82 -3.31 -0.97
N GLN A 6 12.43 -3.53 0.28
CA GLN A 6 11.83 -4.79 0.69
C GLN A 6 10.31 -4.69 0.61
N ALA A 7 9.69 -5.72 0.05
CA ALA A 7 8.25 -5.80 -0.06
C ALA A 7 7.76 -7.21 0.25
N ILE A 8 6.52 -7.28 0.74
CA ILE A 8 5.75 -8.51 0.81
C ILE A 8 4.64 -8.38 -0.22
N ASP A 9 4.64 -9.25 -1.23
CA ASP A 9 3.65 -9.24 -2.30
C ASP A 9 2.38 -9.99 -1.91
N PHE A 10 1.23 -9.49 -2.36
CA PHE A 10 -0.08 -10.08 -2.14
C PHE A 10 -0.85 -10.19 -3.45
N GLU A 11 -1.76 -11.17 -3.53
CA GLU A 11 -2.62 -11.33 -4.71
C GLU A 11 -3.69 -10.24 -4.76
N THR A 12 -4.18 -9.83 -3.59
CA THR A 12 -5.25 -8.82 -3.48
C THR A 12 -4.87 -7.64 -2.58
N ALA A 13 -5.45 -6.47 -2.87
CA ALA A 13 -5.31 -5.30 -2.03
C ALA A 13 -5.86 -5.52 -0.62
N HIS A 14 -6.90 -6.34 -0.48
CA HIS A 14 -7.50 -6.66 0.80
C HIS A 14 -6.51 -7.41 1.71
N GLU A 15 -5.78 -8.39 1.18
CA GLU A 15 -4.77 -9.14 1.93
C GLU A 15 -3.62 -8.24 2.37
N ALA A 16 -3.15 -7.35 1.48
CA ALA A 16 -2.10 -6.39 1.82
C ALA A 16 -2.53 -5.46 2.97
N ILE A 17 -3.76 -4.95 2.93
CA ILE A 17 -4.32 -4.09 4.00
C ILE A 17 -4.45 -4.89 5.31
N GLN A 18 -5.11 -6.06 5.26
CA GLN A 18 -5.29 -6.90 6.45
C GLN A 18 -3.95 -7.28 7.11
N TRP A 19 -2.91 -7.52 6.31
CA TRP A 19 -1.58 -7.78 6.85
C TRP A 19 -1.10 -6.61 7.71
N THR A 20 -1.21 -5.37 7.20
CA THR A 20 -0.75 -4.17 7.92
C THR A 20 -1.54 -3.93 9.21
N GLU A 21 -2.84 -4.24 9.21
CA GLU A 21 -3.69 -4.14 10.39
C GLU A 21 -3.38 -5.22 11.44
N ALA A 22 -3.06 -6.44 11.00
CA ALA A 22 -2.78 -7.57 11.88
C ALA A 22 -1.39 -7.51 12.52
N ASP A 23 -0.34 -7.18 11.76
CA ASP A 23 1.03 -7.06 12.29
C ASP A 23 1.31 -5.70 12.92
N GLY A 24 0.57 -4.66 12.49
CA GLY A 24 0.74 -3.28 12.94
C GLY A 24 1.98 -2.58 12.39
N ARG A 25 2.53 -3.06 11.25
CA ARG A 25 3.74 -2.51 10.62
C ARG A 25 3.60 -2.35 9.12
N GLY A 26 4.38 -1.42 8.57
CA GLY A 26 4.42 -1.15 7.13
C GLY A 26 3.20 -0.39 6.63
N VAL A 27 3.16 -0.20 5.31
CA VAL A 27 2.07 0.44 4.57
C VAL A 27 1.74 -0.40 3.34
N ALA A 28 0.45 -0.57 3.09
CA ALA A 28 -0.04 -1.24 1.90
C ALA A 28 -0.06 -0.25 0.73
N ILE A 29 0.58 -0.64 -0.38
CA ILE A 29 0.64 0.15 -1.61
C ILE A 29 0.27 -0.70 -2.83
N LEU A 30 -0.14 -0.03 -3.90
CA LEU A 30 -0.31 -0.59 -5.23
C LEU A 30 0.82 -0.06 -6.12
N LEU A 31 1.74 -0.95 -6.49
CA LEU A 31 2.86 -0.69 -7.40
C LEU A 31 3.13 -1.97 -8.19
N ASP A 32 2.71 -2.03 -9.46
CA ASP A 32 2.73 -3.26 -10.28
C ASP A 32 2.04 -4.47 -9.60
N GLY A 33 1.10 -4.19 -8.69
CA GLY A 33 0.42 -5.17 -7.85
C GLY A 33 0.37 -4.75 -6.36
N PRO A 34 -0.51 -5.37 -5.55
CA PRO A 34 -0.61 -5.08 -4.13
C PRO A 34 0.62 -5.59 -3.37
N LYS A 35 1.20 -4.74 -2.52
CA LYS A 35 2.32 -5.12 -1.66
C LYS A 35 2.38 -4.28 -0.40
N VAL A 36 3.05 -4.81 0.61
CA VAL A 36 3.37 -4.07 1.85
C VAL A 36 4.85 -3.72 1.84
N VAL A 37 5.16 -2.44 2.12
CA VAL A 37 6.52 -1.91 2.23
C VAL A 37 6.67 -1.16 3.56
N SER A 38 7.90 -0.80 3.94
CA SER A 38 8.09 0.12 5.07
C SER A 38 7.67 1.55 4.70
N GLN A 39 7.26 2.36 5.68
CA GLN A 39 6.98 3.79 5.43
C GLN A 39 8.19 4.49 4.79
N ALA A 40 9.40 4.19 5.28
CA ALA A 40 10.63 4.77 4.74
C ALA A 40 10.92 4.35 3.28
N ASP A 41 10.45 3.17 2.85
CA ASP A 41 10.51 2.77 1.44
C ASP A 41 9.48 3.54 0.61
N ALA A 42 8.25 3.68 1.10
CA ALA A 42 7.22 4.46 0.43
C ALA A 42 7.64 5.93 0.24
N ASP A 43 8.22 6.55 1.27
CA ASP A 43 8.75 7.93 1.21
C ASP A 43 9.89 8.05 0.18
N ARG A 44 10.75 7.02 0.06
CA ARG A 44 11.82 6.98 -0.94
C ARG A 44 11.28 6.82 -2.36
N LEU A 45 10.23 6.02 -2.54
CA LEU A 45 9.54 5.87 -3.83
C LEU A 45 8.90 7.21 -4.24
N GLU A 46 8.20 7.87 -3.32
CA GLU A 46 7.59 9.18 -3.54
C GLU A 46 8.64 10.23 -3.92
N ALA A 47 9.72 10.34 -3.13
CA ALA A 47 10.80 11.31 -3.36
C ALA A 47 11.53 11.08 -4.69
N ALA A 48 11.52 9.85 -5.20
CA ALA A 48 12.10 9.51 -6.49
C ALA A 48 11.12 9.70 -7.67
N GLY A 49 9.89 10.14 -7.41
CA GLY A 49 8.87 10.36 -8.44
C GLY A 49 8.32 9.05 -9.02
N VAL A 50 8.35 7.96 -8.26
CA VAL A 50 7.70 6.70 -8.68
C VAL A 50 6.20 6.86 -8.46
N GLU A 51 5.41 6.54 -9.49
CA GLU A 51 3.95 6.51 -9.43
C GLU A 51 3.50 5.24 -8.70
N PHE A 52 2.74 5.41 -7.62
CA PHE A 52 2.08 4.31 -6.90
C PHE A 52 0.82 4.83 -6.21
N ALA A 53 0.08 3.97 -5.51
CA ALA A 53 -1.03 4.41 -4.66
C ALA A 53 -1.00 3.74 -3.29
N TYR A 54 -1.36 4.47 -2.24
CA TYR A 54 -1.66 3.86 -0.94
C TYR A 54 -3.00 3.14 -0.99
N LEU A 55 -3.06 1.97 -0.35
CA LEU A 55 -4.25 1.15 -0.22
C LEU A 55 -4.88 1.34 1.16
N HIS A 56 -6.16 1.66 1.19
CA HIS A 56 -6.93 1.77 2.43
C HIS A 56 -8.24 1.00 2.32
N ASP A 57 -8.65 0.36 3.42
CA ASP A 57 -10.01 -0.12 3.58
C ASP A 57 -10.85 1.02 4.20
N HIS A 58 -11.93 1.39 3.53
CA HIS A 58 -12.85 2.43 3.96
C HIS A 58 -14.22 1.83 4.25
N GLU A 59 -14.61 1.88 5.53
CA GLU A 59 -15.96 1.53 5.96
C GLU A 59 -16.93 2.65 5.55
N MET A 60 -17.92 2.29 4.73
CA MET A 60 -18.99 3.15 4.28
C MET A 60 -20.09 3.26 5.37
N PRO A 61 -20.93 4.31 5.35
CA PRO A 61 -22.02 4.47 6.34
C PRO A 61 -23.05 3.33 6.39
N ASP A 62 -23.11 2.49 5.35
CA ASP A 62 -23.98 1.32 5.28
C ASP A 62 -23.34 0.04 5.85
N GLY A 63 -22.13 0.15 6.42
CA GLY A 63 -21.35 -0.97 6.96
C GLY A 63 -20.65 -1.81 5.89
N SER A 64 -20.68 -1.39 4.62
CA SER A 64 -19.89 -2.03 3.56
C SER A 64 -18.45 -1.51 3.56
N HIS A 65 -17.51 -2.36 3.19
CA HIS A 65 -16.10 -2.01 3.05
C HIS A 65 -15.76 -1.77 1.59
N ARG A 66 -14.99 -0.71 1.33
CA ARG A 66 -14.47 -0.38 0.00
C ARG A 66 -12.98 -0.12 0.08
N ILE A 67 -12.24 -0.80 -0.77
CA ILE A 67 -10.82 -0.49 -0.96
C ILE A 67 -10.74 0.80 -1.77
N VAL A 68 -10.06 1.79 -1.20
CA VAL A 68 -9.77 3.07 -1.86
C VAL A 68 -8.27 3.21 -2.05
N THR A 69 -7.91 3.82 -3.18
CA THR A 69 -6.52 4.13 -3.53
C THR A 69 -6.26 5.62 -3.41
N VAL A 70 -5.18 6.01 -2.74
CA VAL A 70 -4.70 7.40 -2.73
C VAL A 70 -3.45 7.48 -3.62
N PRO A 71 -3.54 8.05 -4.83
CA PRO A 71 -2.41 8.11 -5.75
C PRO A 71 -1.31 9.04 -5.23
N VAL A 72 -0.07 8.67 -5.53
CA VAL A 72 1.15 9.41 -5.21
C VAL A 72 1.99 9.53 -6.47
N ASN A 73 2.28 10.78 -6.83
CA ASN A 73 2.89 11.22 -8.10
C ASN A 73 2.01 10.97 -9.33
#